data_AF-A0A2K5R6I4-F1
#
_entry.id   AF-A0A2K5R6I4-F1
#
_cell.length_a   1.000
_cell.length_b   1.000
_cell.length_c   1.000
_cell.angle_alpha   90.00
_cell.angle_beta   90.00
_cell.angle_gamma   90.00
#
_symmetry.space_group_name_H-M   'P 1'
#
loop_
_entity.id
_entity.type
_entity.pdbx_description
1 polymer ?
#
loop_
_entity_poly.entity_id
_entity_poly.type
_entity_poly.pdbx_seq_one_letter_code
_entity_poly.pdbx_strand_id
1 'polypeptide(L)'
;MLHHHCRRNPELQEELQIQAAVAAGDVHTVRKMLEQGYSPNGRDANGWTLLHFSAARGKERCVRVFLEHGGQPRNLQDLCRIKIRQCIGLQNLKLLDELPIAKVMKDYLKHKFDDI
;
A
#
# COMPACT_ATOMS: atom_id res chain seq x y z
N MET A 1 -9.66 31.75 19.12
CA MET A 1 -9.47 30.29 19.29
C MET A 1 -10.01 29.61 18.03
N LEU A 2 -9.15 29.37 17.04
CA LEU A 2 -9.57 28.75 15.77
C LEU A 2 -9.59 27.23 15.94
N HIS A 3 -10.79 26.68 16.07
CA HIS A 3 -11.06 25.26 15.86
C HIS A 3 -10.78 24.93 14.39
N HIS A 4 -9.52 24.59 14.09
CA HIS A 4 -9.19 23.92 12.85
C HIS A 4 -9.79 22.51 12.90
N HIS A 5 -10.98 22.37 12.31
CA HIS A 5 -11.55 21.11 11.89
C HIS A 5 -10.60 20.47 10.86
N CYS A 6 -9.54 19.82 11.34
CA CYS A 6 -8.82 18.83 10.57
C CYS A 6 -9.81 17.68 10.37
N ARG A 7 -10.43 17.60 9.18
CA ARG A 7 -11.17 16.41 8.75
C ARG A 7 -10.20 15.23 8.89
N ARG A 8 -10.33 14.51 10.00
CA ARG A 8 -9.55 13.32 10.31
C ARG A 8 -10.02 12.27 9.32
N ASN A 9 -9.22 11.98 8.30
CA ASN A 9 -9.54 10.97 7.31
C ASN A 9 -9.50 9.61 8.04
N PRO A 10 -10.63 8.94 8.27
CA PRO A 10 -10.68 7.76 9.16
C PRO A 10 -9.76 6.63 8.68
N GLU A 11 -9.69 6.44 7.36
CA GLU A 11 -8.86 5.44 6.69
C GLU A 11 -7.36 5.65 6.94
N LEU A 12 -6.88 6.91 6.90
CA LEU A 12 -5.47 7.23 7.20
C LEU A 12 -5.12 6.96 8.66
N GLN A 13 -6.10 7.07 9.56
CA GLN A 13 -5.90 6.78 10.97
C GLN A 13 -5.83 5.28 11.25
N GLU A 14 -6.67 4.48 10.59
CA GLU A 14 -6.63 3.02 10.67
C GLU A 14 -5.35 2.45 10.07
N GLU A 15 -4.90 2.97 8.92
CA GLU A 15 -3.63 2.57 8.30
C GLU A 15 -2.43 2.84 9.22
N LEU A 16 -2.35 4.04 9.80
CA LEU A 16 -1.27 4.38 10.73
C LEU A 16 -1.31 3.49 11.98
N GLN A 17 -2.51 3.19 12.49
CA GLN A 17 -2.69 2.36 13.68
C GLN A 17 -2.22 0.91 13.43
N ILE A 18 -2.61 0.29 12.32
CA ILE A 18 -2.19 -1.08 12.03
C ILE A 18 -0.70 -1.16 11.72
N GLN A 19 -0.12 -0.14 11.05
CA GLN A 19 1.33 -0.05 10.84
C GLN A 19 2.09 0.06 12.17
N ALA A 20 1.60 0.86 13.11
CA ALA A 20 2.20 0.96 14.45
C ALA A 20 2.13 -0.38 15.20
N ALA A 21 0.99 -1.08 15.14
CA ALA A 21 0.82 -2.41 15.73
C ALA A 21 1.81 -3.43 15.13
N VAL A 22 1.96 -3.44 13.80
CA VAL A 22 2.96 -4.29 13.12
C VAL A 22 4.37 -3.91 13.55
N ALA A 23 4.70 -2.62 13.66
CA ALA A 23 6.01 -2.17 14.10
C ALA A 23 6.36 -2.64 15.52
N ALA A 24 5.38 -2.58 16.43
CA ALA A 24 5.49 -3.14 17.77
C ALA A 24 5.55 -4.68 17.77
N GLY A 25 4.98 -5.34 16.76
CA GLY A 25 4.76 -6.79 16.74
C GLY A 25 3.53 -7.21 17.56
N ASP A 26 2.60 -6.28 17.77
CA ASP A 26 1.34 -6.53 18.46
C ASP A 26 0.36 -7.28 17.54
N VAL A 27 0.46 -8.60 17.59
CA VAL A 27 -0.37 -9.53 16.82
C VAL A 27 -1.84 -9.42 17.22
N HIS A 28 -2.15 -9.09 18.48
CA HIS A 28 -3.52 -9.02 18.96
C HIS A 28 -4.27 -7.86 18.32
N THR A 29 -3.66 -6.67 18.32
CA THR A 29 -4.23 -5.50 17.64
C THR A 29 -4.36 -5.72 16.14
N VAL A 30 -3.34 -6.32 15.49
CA VAL A 30 -3.41 -6.67 14.06
C VAL A 30 -4.59 -7.59 13.76
N ARG A 31 -4.76 -8.68 14.51
CA ARG A 31 -5.86 -9.62 14.32
C ARG A 31 -7.22 -8.95 14.49
N LYS A 32 -7.39 -8.17 15.57
CA LYS A 32 -8.63 -7.46 15.86
C LYS A 32 -9.02 -6.51 14.73
N MET A 33 -8.07 -5.79 14.15
CA MET A 33 -8.35 -4.88 13.03
C MET A 33 -8.76 -5.63 11.77
N LEU A 34 -8.11 -6.76 11.45
CA LEU A 34 -8.51 -7.61 10.33
C LEU A 34 -9.91 -8.22 10.53
N GLU A 35 -10.24 -8.65 11.75
CA GLU A 35 -11.59 -9.14 12.11
C GLU A 35 -12.65 -8.04 12.02
N GLN A 36 -12.27 -6.78 12.21
CA GLN A 36 -13.15 -5.61 12.02
C GLN A 36 -13.37 -5.23 10.54
N GLY A 37 -12.80 -5.99 9.60
CA GLY A 37 -12.98 -5.78 8.16
C GLY A 37 -11.87 -4.95 7.51
N TYR A 38 -10.78 -4.65 8.22
CA TYR A 38 -9.63 -3.97 7.61
C TYR A 38 -9.03 -4.83 6.49
N SER A 39 -8.83 -4.25 5.30
CA SER A 39 -8.26 -4.98 4.16
C SER A 39 -6.78 -5.29 4.34
N PRO A 40 -6.35 -6.56 4.38
CA PRO A 40 -4.93 -6.92 4.49
C PRO A 40 -4.13 -6.60 3.22
N ASN A 41 -4.82 -6.29 2.12
CA ASN A 41 -4.26 -6.05 0.79
C ASN A 41 -4.14 -4.56 0.43
N GLY A 42 -4.49 -3.67 1.37
CA GLY A 42 -4.28 -2.24 1.23
C GLY A 42 -2.83 -1.92 0.86
N ARG A 43 -2.66 -0.92 0.00
CA ARG A 43 -1.36 -0.48 -0.54
C ARG A 43 -1.15 0.98 -0.23
N ASP A 44 0.03 1.32 0.28
CA ASP A 44 0.41 2.72 0.45
C ASP A 44 0.72 3.41 -0.91
N ALA A 45 1.09 4.68 -0.87
CA ALA A 45 1.48 5.45 -2.05
C ALA A 45 2.70 4.89 -2.80
N ASN A 46 3.52 4.05 -2.15
CA ASN A 46 4.67 3.36 -2.72
C ASN A 46 4.32 1.93 -3.18
N GLY A 47 3.05 1.53 -3.08
CA GLY A 47 2.57 0.19 -3.38
C GLY A 47 2.96 -0.86 -2.33
N TRP A 48 3.34 -0.47 -1.12
CA TRP A 48 3.65 -1.40 -0.04
C TRP A 48 2.36 -1.93 0.59
N THR A 49 2.27 -3.25 0.70
CA THR A 49 1.24 -3.91 1.51
C THR A 49 1.73 -4.14 2.94
N LEU A 50 0.83 -4.44 3.86
CA LEU A 50 1.17 -4.78 5.25
C LEU A 50 2.06 -6.01 5.37
N LEU A 51 1.98 -6.95 4.41
CA LEU A 51 2.93 -8.07 4.30
C LEU A 51 4.36 -7.61 4.05
N HIS A 52 4.56 -6.62 3.17
CA HIS A 52 5.90 -6.05 2.93
C HIS A 52 6.42 -5.36 4.19
N PHE A 53 5.56 -4.58 4.84
CA PHE A 53 5.92 -3.82 6.04
C PHE A 53 6.30 -4.75 7.21
N SER A 54 5.53 -5.81 7.42
CA SER A 54 5.81 -6.82 8.45
C SER A 54 7.05 -7.64 8.15
N ALA A 55 7.26 -8.07 6.89
CA ALA A 55 8.46 -8.77 6.47
C ALA A 55 9.73 -7.91 6.61
N ALA A 56 9.68 -6.66 6.15
CA ALA A 56 10.80 -5.71 6.27
C ALA A 56 11.20 -5.43 7.73
N ARG A 57 10.26 -5.56 8.67
CA ARG A 57 10.49 -5.41 10.11
C ARG A 57 10.80 -6.73 10.83
N GLY A 58 10.89 -7.86 10.12
CA GLY A 58 11.14 -9.17 10.72
C GLY A 58 10.01 -9.69 11.62
N LYS A 59 8.77 -9.22 11.41
CA LYS A 59 7.62 -9.53 12.26
C LYS A 59 6.90 -10.77 11.74
N GLU A 60 7.54 -11.93 11.86
CA GLU A 60 7.05 -13.20 11.32
C GLU A 60 5.62 -13.54 11.77
N ARG A 61 5.29 -13.31 13.04
CA ARG A 61 3.93 -13.58 13.55
C ARG A 61 2.87 -12.69 12.88
N CYS A 62 3.19 -11.42 12.64
CA CYS A 62 2.30 -10.52 11.90
C CYS A 62 2.17 -10.97 10.43
N VAL A 63 3.27 -11.39 9.80
CA VAL A 63 3.24 -11.97 8.43
C VAL A 63 2.27 -13.14 8.37
N ARG A 64 2.37 -14.08 9.31
CA ARG A 64 1.46 -15.25 9.39
C ARG A 64 0.00 -14.82 9.52
N VAL A 65 -0.31 -13.88 10.41
CA VAL A 65 -1.68 -13.38 10.58
C VAL A 65 -2.22 -12.72 9.31
N PHE A 66 -1.41 -11.91 8.61
CA PHE A 66 -1.84 -11.34 7.35
C PHE A 66 -2.10 -12.41 6.29
N LEU A 67 -1.26 -13.44 6.18
CA LEU A 67 -1.48 -14.56 5.25
C LEU A 67 -2.74 -15.36 5.61
N GLU A 68 -2.98 -15.62 6.90
CA GLU A 68 -4.20 -16.30 7.38
C GLU A 68 -5.48 -15.56 6.98
N HIS A 69 -5.42 -14.23 6.90
CA HIS A 69 -6.57 -13.38 6.52
C HIS A 69 -6.60 -13.04 5.03
N GLY A 70 -5.86 -13.76 4.18
CA GLY A 70 -5.89 -13.57 2.73
C GLY A 70 -5.03 -12.39 2.23
N GLY A 71 -4.06 -11.96 3.03
CA GLY A 71 -3.03 -11.03 2.60
C GLY A 71 -2.18 -11.61 1.47
N GLN A 72 -1.96 -10.82 0.43
CA GLN A 72 -1.21 -11.20 -0.76
C GLN A 72 0.09 -10.39 -0.88
N PRO A 73 1.22 -11.04 -1.22
CA PRO A 73 2.41 -10.32 -1.63
C PRO A 73 2.17 -9.63 -2.99
N ARG A 74 3.04 -8.68 -3.33
CA ARG A 74 3.00 -8.04 -4.65
C ARG A 74 3.29 -9.07 -5.73
N ASN A 75 2.60 -8.94 -6.87
CA ASN A 75 2.94 -9.71 -8.05
C ASN A 75 4.13 -9.06 -8.80
N LEU A 76 4.70 -9.79 -9.76
CA LEU A 76 5.82 -9.29 -10.58
C LEU A 76 5.42 -8.03 -11.36
N GLN A 77 4.18 -7.93 -11.82
CA GLN A 77 3.69 -6.75 -12.54
C GLN A 77 3.71 -5.51 -11.64
N ASP A 78 3.34 -5.60 -10.37
CA ASP A 78 3.40 -4.47 -9.45
C ASP A 78 4.84 -3.98 -9.28
N LEU A 79 5.78 -4.91 -9.14
CA LEU A 79 7.21 -4.61 -9.01
C LEU A 79 7.77 -3.92 -10.26
N CYS A 80 7.46 -4.45 -11.45
CA CYS A 80 7.88 -3.86 -12.72
C CYS A 80 7.35 -2.43 -12.87
N ARG A 81 6.06 -2.21 -12.59
CA ARG A 81 5.44 -0.88 -12.64
C ARG A 81 6.17 0.11 -11.72
N ILE A 82 6.37 -0.28 -10.46
CA ILE A 82 7.03 0.57 -9.46
C ILE A 82 8.45 0.90 -9.90
N LYS A 83 9.20 -0.08 -10.39
CA LYS A 83 10.59 0.14 -10.80
C LYS A 83 10.69 1.06 -12.01
N ILE A 84 9.83 0.87 -13.01
CA ILE A 84 9.78 1.75 -14.20
C ILE A 84 9.41 3.19 -13.79
N ARG A 85 8.42 3.35 -12.90
CA ARG A 85 8.02 4.68 -12.38
C ARG A 85 9.14 5.36 -11.61
N GLN A 86 9.92 4.61 -10.81
CA GLN A 86 11.09 5.14 -10.11
C GLN A 86 12.18 5.63 -11.06
N CYS A 87 12.43 4.92 -12.18
CA CYS A 87 13.42 5.33 -13.17
C CYS A 87 12.99 6.56 -13.98
N ILE A 88 11.70 6.66 -14.30
CA ILE A 88 11.15 7.79 -15.08
C ILE A 88 11.05 9.05 -14.19
N GLY A 89 10.68 8.89 -12.92
CA GLY A 89 10.45 9.99 -11.98
C GLY A 89 9.05 10.60 -12.11
N LEU A 90 8.48 11.08 -10.98
CA LEU A 90 7.09 11.54 -10.91
C LEU A 90 6.78 12.70 -11.87
N GLN A 91 7.76 13.54 -12.19
CA GLN A 91 7.59 14.69 -13.08
C GLN A 91 7.44 14.28 -14.55
N ASN A 92 8.08 13.18 -14.95
CA ASN A 92 8.07 12.70 -16.33
C ASN A 92 6.88 11.77 -16.62
N LEU A 93 6.05 11.44 -15.62
CA LEU A 93 4.79 10.70 -15.84
C LEU A 93 3.84 11.45 -16.78
N LYS A 94 3.90 12.79 -16.80
CA LYS A 94 3.12 13.63 -17.73
C LYS A 94 3.56 13.47 -19.18
N LEU A 95 4.81 13.08 -19.40
CA LEU A 95 5.40 12.87 -20.72
C LEU A 95 5.15 11.44 -21.25
N LEU A 96 4.48 10.57 -20.48
CA LEU A 96 4.13 9.22 -20.94
C LEU A 96 3.25 9.22 -22.19
N ASP A 97 2.46 10.28 -22.40
CA ASP A 97 1.63 10.43 -23.59
C ASP A 97 2.45 10.66 -24.86
N GLU A 98 3.63 11.26 -24.75
CA GLU A 98 4.53 11.57 -25.87
C GLU A 98 5.44 10.38 -26.25
N LEU A 99 5.52 9.35 -25.41
CA LEU A 99 6.36 8.19 -25.71
C LEU A 99 5.73 7.31 -26.81
N PRO A 100 6.55 6.78 -27.74
CA PRO A 100 6.11 5.85 -28.78
C PRO A 100 5.94 4.43 -28.20
N ILE A 101 5.18 4.31 -27.11
CA ILE A 101 4.82 3.04 -26.47
C ILE A 101 3.33 2.76 -26.65
N ALA A 102 2.95 1.49 -26.59
CA ALA A 102 1.56 1.07 -26.72
C ALA A 102 0.68 1.71 -25.64
N LYS A 103 -0.57 2.06 -26.00
CA LYS A 103 -1.55 2.67 -25.08
C LYS A 103 -1.73 1.86 -23.79
N VAL A 104 -1.81 0.53 -23.91
CA VAL A 104 -1.91 -0.40 -22.77
C VAL A 104 -0.75 -0.21 -21.78
N MET A 105 0.46 0.06 -22.28
CA MET A 105 1.63 0.31 -21.43
C MET A 105 1.56 1.68 -20.76
N LYS A 106 1.02 2.70 -21.45
CA LYS A 106 0.76 4.02 -20.86
C LYS A 106 -0.23 3.90 -19.71
N ASP A 107 -1.35 3.22 -19.93
CA ASP A 107 -2.40 3.00 -18.93
C ASP A 107 -1.85 2.22 -17.73
N TYR A 108 -1.09 1.15 -17.99
CA TYR A 108 -0.40 0.38 -16.98
C TYR A 108 0.56 1.23 -16.12
N LEU A 109 1.32 2.15 -16.71
CA LEU A 109 2.25 3.01 -15.95
C LEU A 109 1.54 4.18 -15.24
N LYS A 110 0.40 4.63 -15.77
CA LYS A 110 -0.43 5.71 -15.20
C LYS A 110 -1.31 5.25 -14.03
N HIS A 111 -1.68 3.97 -13.99
CA HIS A 111 -2.59 3.45 -12.98
C HIS A 111 -2.06 3.67 -11.54
N LYS A 112 -2.88 4.33 -10.72
CA LYS A 112 -2.72 4.49 -9.28
C LYS A 112 -3.60 3.42 -8.61
N PHE A 113 -3.11 2.76 -7.56
CA PHE A 113 -3.65 1.51 -7.02
C PHE A 113 -5.03 1.59 -6.32
N ASP A 114 -5.88 2.57 -6.66
CA ASP A 114 -7.11 2.91 -5.93
C ASP A 114 -8.37 2.71 -6.78
N ASP A 115 -8.60 1.52 -7.36
CA ASP A 115 -9.90 1.13 -7.97
C ASP A 115 -10.32 -0.30 -7.56
N ILE A 116 -10.34 -0.60 -6.26
CA ILE A 116 -11.22 -1.60 -5.64
C ILE A 116 -11.64 -1.07 -4.27
#